data_AF-A0A1W0A8L9-F1
#
_entry.id   AF-A0A1W0A8L9-F1
#
_cell.length_a   1.000
_cell.length_b   1.000
_cell.length_c   1.000
_cell.angle_alpha   90.00
_cell.angle_beta   90.00
_cell.angle_gamma   90.00
#
_symmetry.space_group_name_H-M   'P 1'
#
loop_
_entity.id
_entity.type
_entity.pdbx_description
1 polymer ?
#
loop_
_entity_poly.entity_id
_entity_poly.type
_entity_poly.pdbx_seq_one_letter_code
_entity_poly.pdbx_strand_id
1 'polypeptide(L)'
;MNQPSNNPLLADWSDQPFNLPPFKAIDTCYFKPAIEVAQLKYSVKLLKILMNLLSTTPFGALLTRVLGVFYNLTLSCSLPEHQEVELELAGPMAAYKLKVTSFPGLFELIDAVYNACDEFEGEDLRLIERIHLDFVRSGALFGKEDHVRYKELMQKLAELTTKLTQNVMTNESEYTLELSENDLDGCPEDHITSAKQNAIDSNAPEGVYIVTLDRSMVEPIITYAKKREVRERVFRAFTSRGELSPERDNNALAIEILKLRIEQAKMHGYNTFADYQVSDTMEKTPQAVSELLNRVSAPAKEVANREREALEEYATSIGDSSTVEAWEWRYTRK
;
A
#
# COMPACT_ATOMS: atom_id res chain seq x y z
N MET A 1 -3.46 27.16 -17.68
CA MET A 1 -4.80 26.54 -17.71
C MET A 1 -4.82 25.54 -18.86
N ASN A 2 -4.45 24.28 -18.60
CA ASN A 2 -4.43 23.24 -19.63
C ASN A 2 -5.86 22.76 -19.89
N GLN A 3 -6.34 22.96 -21.12
CA GLN A 3 -7.65 22.51 -21.57
C GLN A 3 -7.77 20.98 -21.47
N PRO A 4 -8.92 20.43 -21.02
CA PRO A 4 -9.14 18.99 -20.89
C PRO A 4 -9.11 18.22 -22.23
N SER A 5 -9.13 18.91 -23.38
CA SER A 5 -9.11 18.31 -24.72
C SER A 5 -7.77 17.73 -25.15
N ASN A 6 -6.65 18.06 -24.46
CA ASN A 6 -5.31 17.54 -24.79
C ASN A 6 -4.69 16.70 -23.65
N ASN A 7 -5.52 16.12 -22.78
CA ASN A 7 -5.03 15.28 -21.68
C ASN A 7 -4.81 13.84 -22.17
N PRO A 8 -3.57 13.31 -22.15
CA PRO A 8 -3.24 11.97 -22.66
C PRO A 8 -3.94 10.83 -21.88
N LEU A 9 -4.32 11.07 -20.62
CA LEU A 9 -5.08 10.11 -19.82
C LEU A 9 -6.55 9.97 -20.28
N LEU A 10 -7.08 10.99 -20.95
CA LEU A 10 -8.44 11.02 -21.48
C LEU A 10 -8.53 10.62 -22.96
N ALA A 11 -7.39 10.49 -23.65
CA ALA A 11 -7.32 10.08 -25.05
C ALA A 11 -7.79 8.63 -25.25
N ASP A 12 -8.14 8.29 -26.50
CA ASP A 12 -8.29 6.90 -26.89
C ASP A 12 -6.90 6.25 -26.98
N TRP A 13 -6.77 5.05 -26.44
CA TRP A 13 -5.53 4.28 -26.46
C TRP A 13 -5.61 3.09 -27.42
N SER A 14 -6.71 2.94 -28.16
CA SER A 14 -6.91 1.85 -29.13
C SER A 14 -5.79 1.71 -30.15
N ASP A 15 -5.12 2.83 -30.47
CA ASP A 15 -4.03 2.87 -31.45
C ASP A 15 -2.66 2.49 -30.84
N GLN A 16 -2.58 2.33 -29.51
CA GLN A 16 -1.38 1.86 -28.82
C GLN A 16 -1.32 0.32 -28.84
N PRO A 17 -0.13 -0.29 -28.96
CA PRO A 17 0.01 -1.74 -28.80
C PRO A 17 -0.62 -2.20 -27.48
N PHE A 18 -1.53 -3.18 -27.55
CA PHE A 18 -2.27 -3.73 -26.41
C PHE A 18 -3.09 -2.68 -25.62
N ASN A 19 -3.46 -1.57 -26.25
CA ASN A 19 -4.14 -0.43 -25.61
C ASN A 19 -3.37 0.12 -24.39
N LEU A 20 -2.05 0.06 -24.43
CA LEU A 20 -1.21 0.50 -23.31
C LEU A 20 -1.31 2.02 -23.06
N PRO A 21 -1.17 2.45 -21.79
CA PRO A 21 -1.08 3.87 -21.47
C PRO A 21 0.10 4.53 -22.21
N PRO A 22 -0.07 5.75 -22.74
CA PRO A 22 1.01 6.49 -23.39
C PRO A 22 1.96 7.10 -22.34
N PHE A 23 2.67 6.27 -21.57
CA PHE A 23 3.50 6.69 -20.42
C PHE A 23 4.45 7.85 -20.72
N LYS A 24 5.04 7.89 -21.93
CA LYS A 24 5.95 8.95 -22.37
C LYS A 24 5.31 10.35 -22.42
N ALA A 25 3.99 10.43 -22.53
CA ALA A 25 3.26 11.69 -22.61
C ALA A 25 2.59 12.07 -21.28
N ILE A 26 2.67 11.24 -20.25
CA ILE A 26 1.93 11.41 -18.99
C ILE A 26 2.82 12.09 -17.95
N ASP A 27 2.48 13.34 -17.65
CA ASP A 27 3.01 14.11 -16.51
C ASP A 27 2.01 14.16 -15.33
N THR A 28 2.55 14.43 -14.14
CA THR A 28 1.78 14.52 -12.88
C THR A 28 0.63 15.52 -12.93
N CYS A 29 0.80 16.62 -13.66
CA CYS A 29 -0.21 17.67 -13.82
C CYS A 29 -1.50 17.21 -14.52
N TYR A 30 -1.48 16.07 -15.21
CA TYR A 30 -2.65 15.55 -15.92
C TYR A 30 -3.59 14.73 -15.02
N PHE A 31 -3.13 14.23 -13.87
CA PHE A 31 -3.91 13.30 -13.05
C PHE A 31 -5.16 13.93 -12.47
N LYS A 32 -5.03 15.03 -11.73
CA LYS A 32 -6.16 15.73 -11.12
C LYS A 32 -7.28 16.05 -12.14
N PRO A 33 -7.02 16.76 -13.26
CA PRO A 33 -8.07 17.05 -14.23
C PRO A 33 -8.62 15.80 -14.92
N ALA A 34 -7.80 14.77 -15.17
CA ALA A 34 -8.28 13.52 -15.77
C ALA A 34 -9.21 12.76 -14.82
N ILE A 35 -8.87 12.68 -13.54
CA ILE A 35 -9.66 12.02 -12.51
C ILE A 35 -10.99 12.74 -12.34
N GLU A 36 -11.01 14.08 -12.25
CA GLU A 36 -12.24 14.86 -12.16
C GLU A 36 -13.18 14.61 -13.36
N VAL A 37 -12.64 14.60 -14.59
CA VAL A 37 -13.44 14.29 -15.80
C VAL A 37 -13.93 12.84 -15.79
N ALA A 38 -13.08 11.89 -15.39
CA ALA A 38 -13.45 10.48 -15.34
C ALA A 38 -14.53 10.20 -14.28
N GLN A 39 -14.43 10.83 -13.11
CA GLN A 39 -15.42 10.79 -12.03
C GLN A 39 -16.76 11.41 -12.48
N LEU A 40 -16.73 12.53 -13.20
CA LEU A 40 -17.95 13.14 -13.75
C LEU A 40 -18.62 12.20 -14.77
N LYS A 41 -17.86 11.68 -15.74
CA LYS A 41 -18.36 10.73 -16.74
C LYS A 41 -18.93 9.46 -16.10
N TYR A 42 -18.26 8.94 -15.07
CA TYR A 42 -18.76 7.82 -14.28
C TYR A 42 -20.10 8.17 -13.63
N SER A 43 -20.19 9.30 -12.92
CA SER A 43 -21.41 9.70 -12.21
C SER A 43 -22.59 9.91 -13.17
N VAL A 44 -22.36 10.54 -14.33
CA VAL A 44 -23.40 10.75 -15.36
C VAL A 44 -23.89 9.42 -15.92
N LYS A 45 -22.99 8.46 -16.17
CA LYS A 45 -23.40 7.16 -16.72
C LYS A 45 -24.05 6.27 -15.64
N LEU A 46 -23.66 6.39 -14.37
CA LEU A 46 -24.35 5.74 -13.24
C LEU A 46 -25.83 6.15 -13.19
N LEU A 47 -26.10 7.46 -13.30
CA LEU A 47 -27.47 7.98 -13.36
C LEU A 47 -28.28 7.36 -14.50
N LYS A 48 -27.67 7.20 -15.68
CA LYS A 48 -28.35 6.60 -16.84
C LYS A 48 -28.62 5.11 -16.67
N ILE A 49 -27.72 4.38 -16.01
CA ILE A 49 -27.90 2.95 -15.70
C ILE A 49 -29.05 2.79 -14.72
N LEU A 50 -29.08 3.59 -13.65
CA LEU A 50 -30.16 3.59 -12.66
C LEU A 50 -31.54 3.82 -13.28
N MET A 51 -31.62 4.68 -14.31
CA MET A 51 -32.86 4.95 -15.02
C MET A 51 -33.31 3.81 -15.95
N ASN A 52 -32.39 2.93 -16.38
CA ASN A 52 -32.66 1.91 -17.42
C ASN A 52 -32.35 0.46 -16.98
N LEU A 53 -32.06 0.23 -15.70
CA LEU A 53 -31.94 -1.03 -14.93
C LEU A 53 -31.06 -2.18 -15.46
N LEU A 54 -30.70 -2.26 -16.75
CA LEU A 54 -30.10 -3.48 -17.35
C LEU A 54 -29.14 -3.19 -18.53
N SER A 55 -28.46 -2.04 -18.59
CA SER A 55 -27.46 -1.86 -19.66
C SER A 55 -26.21 -2.70 -19.38
N THR A 56 -25.96 -3.72 -20.20
CA THR A 56 -24.76 -4.58 -20.18
C THR A 56 -23.47 -3.86 -20.64
N THR A 57 -23.49 -2.53 -20.76
CA THR A 57 -22.35 -1.78 -21.28
C THR A 57 -21.28 -1.64 -20.21
N PRO A 58 -20.01 -1.98 -20.49
CA PRO A 58 -18.90 -1.77 -19.56
C PRO A 58 -18.93 -0.35 -18.97
N PHE A 59 -19.02 -0.29 -17.65
CA PHE A 59 -19.16 0.96 -16.89
C PHE A 59 -17.84 1.25 -16.15
N GLY A 60 -17.52 2.53 -15.99
CA GLY A 60 -16.32 2.96 -15.26
C GLY A 60 -14.95 2.69 -15.89
N ALA A 61 -14.88 2.06 -17.07
CA ALA A 61 -13.62 1.75 -17.75
C ALA A 61 -12.63 2.92 -17.81
N LEU A 62 -13.09 4.15 -18.10
CA LEU A 62 -12.24 5.34 -18.11
C LEU A 62 -11.65 5.66 -16.73
N LEU A 63 -12.48 5.63 -15.67
CA LEU A 63 -12.01 5.90 -14.31
C LEU A 63 -11.03 4.83 -13.85
N THR A 64 -11.37 3.54 -14.05
CA THR A 64 -10.48 2.41 -13.75
C THR A 64 -9.14 2.56 -14.45
N ARG A 65 -9.15 2.96 -15.73
CA ARG A 65 -7.95 3.13 -16.54
C ARG A 65 -7.07 4.28 -16.05
N VAL A 66 -7.65 5.45 -15.77
CA VAL A 66 -6.93 6.61 -15.25
C VAL A 66 -6.33 6.31 -13.87
N LEU A 67 -7.13 5.70 -12.98
CA LEU A 67 -6.66 5.33 -11.64
C LEU A 67 -5.61 4.21 -11.67
N GLY A 68 -5.71 3.27 -12.61
CA GLY A 68 -4.72 2.22 -12.81
C GLY A 68 -3.34 2.79 -13.13
N VAL A 69 -3.26 3.78 -14.02
CA VAL A 69 -2.00 4.47 -14.31
C VAL A 69 -1.52 5.27 -13.11
N PHE A 70 -2.43 6.00 -12.46
CA PHE A 70 -2.09 6.84 -11.31
C PHE A 70 -1.44 6.02 -10.20
N TYR A 71 -2.11 4.96 -9.73
CA TYR A 71 -1.58 4.11 -8.67
C TYR A 71 -0.38 3.27 -9.11
N ASN A 72 -0.28 2.92 -10.40
CA ASN A 72 0.92 2.28 -10.91
C ASN A 72 2.13 3.22 -10.74
N LEU A 73 2.04 4.47 -11.19
CA LEU A 73 3.14 5.43 -11.09
C LEU A 73 3.44 5.85 -9.65
N THR A 74 2.44 6.05 -8.79
CA THR A 74 2.70 6.39 -7.38
C THR A 74 3.37 5.25 -6.62
N LEU A 75 3.19 4.00 -7.04
CA LEU A 75 3.87 2.85 -6.43
C LEU A 75 5.23 2.56 -7.05
N SER A 76 5.37 2.60 -8.37
CA SER A 76 6.60 2.16 -9.06
C SER A 76 7.59 3.29 -9.36
N CYS A 77 7.09 4.53 -9.49
CA CYS A 77 7.87 5.72 -9.87
C CYS A 77 7.49 6.89 -8.95
N SER A 78 7.64 6.68 -7.65
CA SER A 78 7.16 7.58 -6.59
C SER A 78 8.05 8.81 -6.38
N LEU A 79 8.30 9.58 -7.43
CA LEU A 79 9.03 10.86 -7.34
C LEU A 79 8.26 11.85 -6.44
N PRO A 80 8.92 12.89 -5.88
CA PRO A 80 8.28 13.87 -5.01
C PRO A 80 6.99 14.47 -5.60
N GLU A 81 6.97 14.75 -6.90
CA GLU A 81 5.81 15.30 -7.60
C GLU A 81 4.63 14.30 -7.66
N HIS A 82 4.92 12.99 -7.73
CA HIS A 82 3.88 11.96 -7.67
C HIS A 82 3.31 11.82 -6.24
N GLN A 83 4.18 11.88 -5.23
CA GLN A 83 3.78 11.80 -3.82
C GLN A 83 2.90 12.99 -3.40
N GLU A 84 3.23 14.20 -3.87
CA GLU A 84 2.46 15.41 -3.62
C GLU A 84 1.03 15.30 -4.20
N VAL A 85 0.91 14.88 -5.46
CA VAL A 85 -0.40 14.68 -6.10
C VAL A 85 -1.20 13.57 -5.41
N GLU A 86 -0.55 12.50 -4.93
CA GLU A 86 -1.21 11.44 -4.17
C GLU A 86 -1.78 11.92 -2.83
N LEU A 87 -1.03 12.72 -2.08
CA LEU A 87 -1.54 13.34 -0.85
C LEU A 87 -2.70 14.30 -1.13
N GLU A 88 -2.58 15.14 -2.17
CA GLU A 88 -3.64 16.08 -2.56
C GLU A 88 -4.94 15.35 -2.91
N LEU A 89 -4.85 14.21 -3.60
CA LEU A 89 -6.00 13.47 -4.10
C LEU A 89 -6.57 12.44 -3.12
N ALA A 90 -5.83 12.00 -2.11
CA ALA A 90 -6.27 10.96 -1.17
C ALA A 90 -7.65 11.24 -0.55
N GLY A 91 -7.81 12.42 0.06
CA GLY A 91 -9.08 12.87 0.67
C GLY A 91 -10.22 13.03 -0.36
N PRO A 92 -10.03 13.82 -1.45
CA PRO A 92 -11.03 13.96 -2.51
C PRO A 92 -11.49 12.64 -3.14
N MET A 93 -10.58 11.68 -3.34
CA MET A 93 -10.90 10.36 -3.88
C MET A 93 -11.74 9.53 -2.92
N ALA A 94 -11.41 9.52 -1.63
CA ALA A 94 -12.22 8.87 -0.60
C ALA A 94 -13.63 9.50 -0.54
N ALA A 95 -13.71 10.82 -0.62
CA ALA A 95 -14.97 11.56 -0.65
C ALA A 95 -15.84 11.18 -1.86
N TYR A 96 -15.21 11.03 -3.03
CA TYR A 96 -15.90 10.66 -4.26
C TYR A 96 -16.47 9.25 -4.18
N LYS A 97 -15.69 8.27 -3.68
CA LYS A 97 -16.16 6.88 -3.49
C LYS A 97 -17.42 6.85 -2.65
N LEU A 98 -17.45 7.60 -1.54
CA LEU A 98 -18.62 7.69 -0.68
C LEU A 98 -19.80 8.43 -1.32
N LYS A 99 -19.53 9.47 -2.12
CA LYS A 99 -20.58 10.14 -2.88
C LYS A 99 -21.28 9.19 -3.85
N VAL A 100 -20.54 8.27 -4.46
CA VAL A 100 -21.11 7.23 -5.34
C VAL A 100 -21.98 6.26 -4.54
N THR A 101 -21.49 5.75 -3.40
CA THR A 101 -22.23 4.76 -2.62
C THR A 101 -23.43 5.33 -1.87
N SER A 102 -23.39 6.63 -1.53
CA SER A 102 -24.51 7.36 -0.92
C SER A 102 -25.42 8.06 -1.95
N PHE A 103 -25.36 7.67 -3.22
CA PHE A 103 -26.23 8.26 -4.24
C PHE A 103 -27.71 7.90 -3.93
N PRO A 104 -28.63 8.88 -3.83
CA PRO A 104 -30.02 8.62 -3.44
C PRO A 104 -30.71 7.62 -4.38
N GLY A 105 -31.34 6.58 -3.82
CA GLY A 105 -32.09 5.57 -4.59
C GLY A 105 -31.21 4.46 -5.20
N LEU A 106 -29.88 4.60 -5.20
CA LEU A 106 -29.01 3.59 -5.81
C LEU A 106 -28.90 2.34 -4.95
N PHE A 107 -28.73 2.49 -3.64
CA PHE A 107 -28.64 1.34 -2.77
C PHE A 107 -29.98 0.62 -2.67
N GLU A 108 -31.10 1.35 -2.64
CA GLU A 108 -32.44 0.77 -2.64
C GLU A 108 -32.70 -0.09 -3.89
N LEU A 109 -32.17 0.32 -5.05
CA LEU A 109 -32.23 -0.48 -6.26
C LEU A 109 -31.37 -1.75 -6.15
N ILE A 110 -30.14 -1.60 -5.68
CA ILE A 110 -29.21 -2.74 -5.50
C ILE A 110 -29.78 -3.74 -4.49
N ASP A 111 -30.34 -3.24 -3.39
CA ASP A 111 -30.98 -4.05 -2.35
C ASP A 111 -32.23 -4.76 -2.87
N ALA A 112 -33.05 -4.10 -3.70
CA ALA A 112 -34.18 -4.74 -4.35
C ALA A 112 -33.76 -5.88 -5.29
N VAL A 113 -32.71 -5.68 -6.10
CA VAL A 113 -32.15 -6.73 -6.98
C VAL A 113 -31.57 -7.88 -6.15
N TYR A 114 -30.82 -7.58 -5.09
CA TYR A 114 -30.28 -8.58 -4.18
C TYR A 114 -31.37 -9.41 -3.50
N ASN A 115 -32.47 -8.78 -3.05
CA ASN A 115 -33.59 -9.49 -2.42
C ASN A 115 -34.46 -10.28 -3.41
N ALA A 116 -34.30 -10.07 -4.71
CA ALA A 116 -35.01 -10.78 -5.79
C ALA A 116 -34.08 -11.64 -6.64
N CYS A 117 -32.89 -12.02 -6.13
CA CYS A 117 -31.86 -12.67 -6.94
C CYS A 117 -32.03 -14.20 -7.11
N ASP A 118 -33.15 -14.77 -6.68
CA ASP A 118 -33.40 -16.23 -6.69
C ASP A 118 -33.33 -16.87 -8.09
N GLU A 119 -33.51 -16.08 -9.16
CA GLU A 119 -33.45 -16.54 -10.56
C GLU A 119 -32.05 -16.45 -11.19
N PHE A 120 -31.08 -15.82 -10.51
CA PHE A 120 -29.72 -15.67 -11.01
C PHE A 120 -28.82 -16.82 -10.50
N GLU A 121 -27.87 -17.25 -11.34
CA GLU A 121 -26.92 -18.31 -10.99
C GLU A 121 -25.50 -17.92 -11.42
N GLY A 122 -24.49 -18.66 -10.93
CA GLY A 122 -23.11 -18.53 -11.38
C GLY A 122 -22.51 -17.14 -11.16
N GLU A 123 -21.94 -16.56 -12.22
CA GLU A 123 -21.23 -15.27 -12.16
C GLU A 123 -22.18 -14.10 -11.87
N ASP A 124 -23.41 -14.13 -12.38
CA ASP A 124 -24.38 -13.05 -12.21
C ASP A 124 -24.84 -12.94 -10.76
N LEU A 125 -25.19 -14.09 -10.14
CA LEU A 125 -25.53 -14.14 -8.71
C LEU A 125 -24.35 -13.63 -7.86
N ARG A 126 -23.14 -14.08 -8.18
CA ARG A 126 -21.94 -13.66 -7.45
C ARG A 126 -21.67 -12.16 -7.58
N LEU A 127 -21.91 -11.58 -8.75
CA LEU A 127 -21.77 -10.14 -8.98
C LEU A 127 -22.78 -9.34 -8.16
N ILE A 128 -24.04 -9.78 -8.10
CA ILE A 128 -25.09 -9.15 -7.29
C ILE A 128 -24.70 -9.15 -5.81
N GLU A 129 -24.32 -10.30 -5.27
CA GLU A 129 -23.84 -10.43 -3.88
C GLU A 129 -22.65 -9.51 -3.60
N ARG A 130 -21.68 -9.46 -4.52
CA ARG A 130 -20.47 -8.64 -4.35
C ARG A 130 -20.80 -7.16 -4.32
N ILE A 131 -21.59 -6.68 -5.28
CA ILE A 131 -21.98 -5.28 -5.36
C ILE A 131 -22.77 -4.88 -4.10
N HIS A 132 -23.74 -5.70 -3.70
CA HIS A 132 -24.51 -5.43 -2.48
C HIS A 132 -23.62 -5.31 -1.25
N LEU A 133 -22.72 -6.29 -1.04
CA LEU A 133 -21.77 -6.29 0.07
C LEU A 133 -20.85 -5.06 0.04
N ASP A 134 -20.34 -4.66 -1.13
CA ASP A 134 -19.49 -3.47 -1.29
C ASP A 134 -20.20 -2.19 -0.87
N PHE A 135 -21.50 -2.05 -1.18
CA PHE A 135 -22.32 -0.92 -0.75
C PHE A 135 -22.58 -0.94 0.76
N VAL A 136 -22.96 -2.09 1.31
CA VAL A 136 -23.17 -2.26 2.76
C VAL A 136 -21.90 -1.89 3.53
N ARG A 137 -20.73 -2.38 3.09
CA ARG A 137 -19.41 -2.08 3.67
C ARG A 137 -18.95 -0.64 3.44
N SER A 138 -19.54 0.05 2.47
CA SER A 138 -19.35 1.49 2.25
C SER A 138 -20.36 2.35 3.02
N GLY A 139 -21.13 1.73 3.91
CA GLY A 139 -22.03 2.41 4.82
C GLY A 139 -23.40 2.71 4.23
N ALA A 140 -23.81 2.09 3.12
CA ALA A 140 -25.09 2.41 2.46
C ALA A 140 -26.34 2.21 3.34
N LEU A 141 -26.23 1.46 4.44
CA LEU A 141 -27.28 1.28 5.45
C LEU A 141 -27.30 2.38 6.53
N PHE A 142 -26.36 3.32 6.50
CA PHE A 142 -26.23 4.33 7.54
C PHE A 142 -27.30 5.42 7.43
N GLY A 143 -27.71 5.96 8.58
CA GLY A 143 -28.50 7.18 8.62
C GLY A 143 -27.72 8.38 8.08
N LYS A 144 -28.42 9.49 7.83
CA LYS A 144 -27.78 10.72 7.31
C LYS A 144 -26.62 11.22 8.17
N GLU A 145 -26.76 11.18 9.49
CA GLU A 145 -25.75 11.65 10.44
C GLU A 145 -24.51 10.73 10.43
N ASP A 146 -24.73 9.42 10.53
CA ASP A 146 -23.67 8.41 10.45
C ASP A 146 -22.92 8.47 9.12
N HIS A 147 -23.61 8.75 8.01
CA HIS A 147 -22.97 8.94 6.71
C HIS A 147 -22.00 10.13 6.68
N VAL A 148 -22.35 11.25 7.32
CA VAL A 148 -21.47 12.42 7.41
C VAL A 148 -20.21 12.04 8.20
N ARG A 149 -20.39 11.39 9.35
CA ARG A 149 -19.25 10.96 10.18
C ARG A 149 -18.37 9.93 9.47
N TYR A 150 -18.98 8.95 8.80
CA TYR A 150 -18.25 7.93 8.06
C TYR A 150 -17.42 8.54 6.93
N LYS A 151 -17.93 9.60 6.30
CA LYS A 151 -17.19 10.34 5.28
C LYS A 151 -15.93 11.01 5.80
N GLU A 152 -16.05 11.75 6.90
CA GLU A 152 -14.89 12.38 7.54
C GLU A 152 -13.86 11.33 7.98
N LEU A 153 -14.34 10.22 8.56
CA LEU A 153 -13.52 9.09 8.99
C LEU A 153 -12.72 8.50 7.82
N MET A 154 -13.38 8.19 6.70
CA MET A 154 -12.74 7.57 5.55
C MET A 154 -11.76 8.50 4.85
N GLN A 155 -12.06 9.81 4.77
CA GLN A 155 -11.12 10.81 4.28
C GLN A 155 -9.86 10.84 5.16
N LYS A 156 -10.04 10.88 6.48
CA LYS A 156 -8.91 10.93 7.41
C LYS A 156 -8.08 9.66 7.37
N LEU A 157 -8.71 8.48 7.28
CA LEU A 157 -8.01 7.20 7.10
C LEU A 157 -7.19 7.18 5.81
N ALA A 158 -7.73 7.69 4.70
CA ALA A 158 -7.01 7.76 3.44
C ALA A 158 -5.77 8.65 3.56
N GLU A 159 -5.93 9.87 4.07
CA GLU A 159 -4.82 10.80 4.31
C GLU A 159 -3.72 10.19 5.18
N LEU A 160 -4.09 9.62 6.34
CA LEU A 160 -3.13 9.05 7.29
C LEU A 160 -2.41 7.83 6.73
N THR A 161 -3.12 6.96 5.99
CA THR A 161 -2.52 5.75 5.39
C THR A 161 -1.56 6.12 4.26
N THR A 162 -1.92 7.09 3.41
CA THR A 162 -1.01 7.63 2.38
C THR A 162 0.22 8.24 3.04
N LYS A 163 0.04 9.05 4.09
CA LYS A 163 1.16 9.67 4.82
C LYS A 163 2.09 8.64 5.45
N LEU A 164 1.53 7.59 6.07
CA LEU A 164 2.30 6.50 6.68
C LEU A 164 3.18 5.81 5.65
N THR A 165 2.63 5.44 4.48
CA THR A 165 3.38 4.79 3.39
C THR A 165 4.48 5.70 2.85
N GLN A 166 4.15 6.97 2.57
CA GLN A 166 5.12 7.92 2.05
C GLN A 166 6.26 8.19 3.04
N ASN A 167 5.98 8.31 4.34
CA ASN A 167 7.03 8.46 5.37
C ASN A 167 8.05 7.32 5.33
N VAL A 168 7.60 6.06 5.14
CA VAL A 168 8.51 4.91 4.99
C VAL A 168 9.33 5.04 3.70
N MET A 169 8.68 5.33 2.57
CA MET A 169 9.37 5.47 1.28
C MET A 169 10.42 6.59 1.30
N THR A 170 10.08 7.73 1.89
CA THR A 170 11.02 8.84 2.03
C THR A 170 12.17 8.49 2.99
N ASN A 171 11.92 7.72 4.05
CA ASN A 171 12.99 7.18 4.90
C ASN A 171 13.89 6.21 4.14
N GLU A 172 13.34 5.41 3.22
CA GLU A 172 14.13 4.50 2.37
C GLU A 172 15.07 5.26 1.43
N SER A 173 14.57 6.32 0.79
CA SER A 173 15.28 7.06 -0.24
C SER A 173 16.23 8.14 0.29
N GLU A 174 15.83 8.90 1.31
CA GLU A 174 16.61 10.06 1.78
C GLU A 174 17.62 9.72 2.87
N TYR A 175 17.42 8.62 3.60
CA TYR A 175 18.39 8.22 4.60
C TYR A 175 19.68 7.77 3.91
N THR A 176 20.78 8.41 4.27
CA THR A 176 22.11 8.05 3.79
C THR A 176 22.96 7.53 4.95
N LEU A 177 23.49 6.32 4.79
CA LEU A 177 24.55 5.81 5.64
C LEU A 177 25.87 5.91 4.90
N GLU A 178 26.74 6.79 5.36
CA GLU A 178 28.11 6.90 4.86
C GLU A 178 28.97 5.76 5.42
N LEU A 179 29.62 5.07 4.51
CA LEU A 179 30.54 3.96 4.74
C LEU A 179 31.82 4.17 3.94
N SER A 180 32.89 3.47 4.34
CA SER A 180 34.11 3.32 3.55
C SER A 180 34.11 2.02 2.75
N GLU A 181 35.00 1.88 1.77
CA GLU A 181 35.18 0.63 1.03
C GLU A 181 35.46 -0.57 1.96
N ASN A 182 36.26 -0.34 3.00
CA ASN A 182 36.59 -1.36 4.00
C ASN A 182 35.35 -1.81 4.80
N ASP A 183 34.37 -0.92 5.00
CA ASP A 183 33.11 -1.30 5.68
C ASP A 183 32.27 -2.27 4.85
N LEU A 184 32.49 -2.31 3.54
CA LEU A 184 31.81 -3.19 2.59
C LEU A 184 32.60 -4.47 2.30
N ASP A 185 33.67 -4.78 3.05
CA ASP A 185 34.42 -6.02 2.87
C ASP A 185 33.52 -7.26 3.03
N GLY A 186 33.53 -8.11 2.01
CA GLY A 186 32.71 -9.31 1.87
C GLY A 186 31.46 -9.13 1.01
N CYS A 187 30.99 -7.90 0.77
CA CYS A 187 29.84 -7.61 -0.08
C CYS A 187 30.10 -7.90 -1.57
N PRO A 188 29.06 -8.20 -2.37
CA PRO A 188 29.19 -8.36 -3.82
C PRO A 188 29.70 -7.08 -4.52
N GLU A 189 30.52 -7.24 -5.56
CA GLU A 189 31.15 -6.12 -6.28
C GLU A 189 30.13 -5.16 -6.92
N ASP A 190 29.05 -5.70 -7.48
CA ASP A 190 27.96 -4.89 -8.05
C ASP A 190 27.35 -3.98 -6.97
N HIS A 191 27.20 -4.48 -5.74
CA HIS A 191 26.65 -3.72 -4.62
C HIS A 191 27.59 -2.60 -4.14
N ILE A 192 28.89 -2.88 -4.09
CA ILE A 192 29.92 -1.87 -3.78
C ILE A 192 29.90 -0.76 -4.85
N THR A 193 29.75 -1.15 -6.12
CA THR A 193 29.64 -0.22 -7.26
C THR A 193 28.38 0.63 -7.15
N SER A 194 27.23 0.05 -6.81
CA SER A 194 25.99 0.81 -6.55
C SER A 194 26.14 1.79 -5.38
N ALA A 195 26.75 1.38 -4.27
CA ALA A 195 26.98 2.27 -3.13
C ALA A 195 27.92 3.44 -3.47
N LYS A 196 28.92 3.20 -4.33
CA LYS A 196 29.80 4.23 -4.88
C LYS A 196 29.05 5.19 -5.80
N GLN A 197 28.18 4.67 -6.66
CA GLN A 197 27.36 5.49 -7.55
C GLN A 197 26.41 6.39 -6.74
N ASN A 198 25.76 5.86 -5.71
CA ASN A 198 24.93 6.65 -4.80
C ASN A 198 25.70 7.79 -4.13
N ALA A 199 26.96 7.55 -3.76
CA ALA A 199 27.83 8.58 -3.19
C ALA A 199 28.14 9.70 -4.20
N ILE A 200 28.43 9.34 -5.45
CA ILE A 200 28.65 10.29 -6.55
C ILE A 200 27.38 11.12 -6.80
N ASP A 201 26.23 10.47 -6.93
CA ASP A 201 24.94 11.13 -7.19
C ASP A 201 24.55 12.09 -6.06
N SER A 202 25.00 11.81 -4.83
CA SER A 202 24.80 12.65 -3.65
C SER A 202 25.88 13.72 -3.44
N ASN A 203 26.85 13.85 -4.35
CA ASN A 203 28.02 14.75 -4.22
C ASN A 203 28.85 14.51 -2.93
N ALA A 204 28.94 13.27 -2.48
CA ALA A 204 29.74 12.91 -1.32
C ALA A 204 31.25 13.02 -1.62
N PRO A 205 32.10 13.22 -0.60
CA PRO A 205 33.55 13.21 -0.76
C PRO A 205 34.09 11.91 -1.36
N GLU A 206 35.25 11.98 -2.02
CA GLU A 206 35.93 10.80 -2.55
C GLU A 206 36.24 9.79 -1.43
N GLY A 207 36.04 8.50 -1.72
CA GLY A 207 36.23 7.41 -0.75
C GLY A 207 35.01 7.11 0.13
N VAL A 208 33.94 7.91 0.03
CA VAL A 208 32.65 7.64 0.67
C VAL A 208 31.79 6.73 -0.22
N TYR A 209 31.09 5.80 0.42
CA TYR A 209 30.07 4.93 -0.16
C TYR A 209 28.76 5.21 0.55
N ILE A 210 27.67 5.38 -0.19
CA ILE A 210 26.36 5.68 0.39
C ILE A 210 25.44 4.48 0.25
N VAL A 211 24.92 4.07 1.41
CA VAL A 211 23.89 3.03 1.52
C VAL A 211 22.58 3.68 1.95
N THR A 212 21.58 3.52 1.11
CA THR A 212 20.16 3.85 1.38
C THR A 212 19.47 2.71 2.12
N LEU A 213 18.23 2.92 2.57
CA LEU A 213 17.47 1.88 3.29
C LEU A 213 16.50 1.10 2.42
N ASP A 214 16.66 1.18 1.10
CA ASP A 214 16.00 0.25 0.21
C ASP A 214 16.51 -1.18 0.48
N ARG A 215 15.62 -2.16 0.30
CA ARG A 215 15.92 -3.53 0.67
C ARG A 215 17.07 -4.13 -0.14
N SER A 216 17.22 -3.73 -1.41
CA SER A 216 18.32 -4.17 -2.28
C SER A 216 19.70 -3.70 -1.80
N MET A 217 19.79 -2.53 -1.18
CA MET A 217 21.04 -2.04 -0.59
C MET A 217 21.29 -2.62 0.80
N VAL A 218 20.25 -2.85 1.60
CA VAL A 218 20.39 -3.33 2.99
C VAL A 218 20.72 -4.82 3.06
N GLU A 219 19.99 -5.67 2.31
CA GLU A 219 20.05 -7.12 2.44
C GLU A 219 21.46 -7.69 2.16
N PRO A 220 22.21 -7.22 1.13
CA PRO A 220 23.58 -7.67 0.92
C PRO A 220 24.51 -7.31 2.08
N ILE A 221 24.38 -6.13 2.69
CA ILE A 221 25.28 -5.73 3.78
C ILE A 221 25.08 -6.61 5.01
N ILE A 222 23.83 -6.81 5.44
CA ILE A 222 23.53 -7.65 6.60
C ILE A 222 23.81 -9.15 6.36
N THR A 223 23.97 -9.56 5.10
CA THR A 223 24.29 -10.94 4.73
C THR A 223 25.78 -11.17 4.51
N TYR A 224 26.52 -10.18 4.01
CA TYR A 224 27.87 -10.38 3.49
C TYR A 224 28.96 -9.55 4.17
N ALA A 225 28.63 -8.38 4.75
CA ALA A 225 29.64 -7.53 5.37
C ALA A 225 30.28 -8.22 6.57
N LYS A 226 31.61 -8.32 6.56
CA LYS A 226 32.36 -9.00 7.64
C LYS A 226 32.29 -8.23 8.96
N LYS A 227 32.25 -6.90 8.91
CA LYS A 227 32.21 -6.05 10.10
C LYS A 227 30.84 -6.08 10.77
N ARG A 228 30.78 -6.65 11.97
CA ARG A 228 29.57 -6.75 12.80
C ARG A 228 28.88 -5.40 13.05
N GLU A 229 29.67 -4.39 13.38
CA GLU A 229 29.19 -3.02 13.65
C GLU A 229 28.50 -2.39 12.42
N VAL A 230 28.93 -2.72 11.20
CA VAL A 230 28.31 -2.24 9.96
C VAL A 230 26.95 -2.91 9.77
N ARG A 231 26.87 -4.23 9.97
CA ARG A 231 25.59 -4.97 9.93
C ARG A 231 24.60 -4.42 10.95
N GLU A 232 25.05 -4.16 12.17
CA GLU A 232 24.22 -3.59 13.24
C GLU A 232 23.69 -2.20 12.88
N ARG A 233 24.56 -1.28 12.45
CA ARG A 233 24.17 0.08 12.05
C ARG A 233 23.12 0.06 10.94
N VAL A 234 23.35 -0.73 9.89
CA VAL A 234 22.44 -0.86 8.75
C VAL A 234 21.11 -1.48 9.17
N PHE A 235 21.14 -2.57 9.94
CA PHE A 235 19.93 -3.24 10.41
C PHE A 235 19.06 -2.32 11.27
N ARG A 236 19.68 -1.63 12.25
CA ARG A 236 18.95 -0.70 13.13
C ARG A 236 18.29 0.41 12.33
N ALA A 237 19.02 1.04 11.40
CA ALA A 237 18.47 2.07 10.53
C ALA A 237 17.29 1.54 9.70
N PHE A 238 17.43 0.35 9.10
CA PHE A 238 16.38 -0.28 8.31
C PHE A 238 15.12 -0.63 9.12
N THR A 239 15.28 -1.12 10.36
CA THR A 239 14.14 -1.44 11.24
C THR A 239 13.48 -0.22 11.85
N SER A 240 14.17 0.92 11.89
CA SER A 240 13.64 2.20 12.40
C SER A 240 12.96 3.06 11.32
N ARG A 241 12.75 2.53 10.11
CA ARG A 241 12.04 3.28 9.05
C ARG A 241 10.60 3.59 9.47
N GLY A 242 10.21 4.85 9.33
CA GLY A 242 8.98 5.38 9.90
C GLY A 242 9.14 5.90 11.33
N GLU A 243 10.36 5.94 11.87
CA GLU A 243 10.66 6.47 13.20
C GLU A 243 11.96 7.30 13.21
N LEU A 244 12.56 7.54 12.04
CA LEU A 244 13.89 8.16 11.93
C LEU A 244 13.92 9.66 12.27
N SER A 245 12.76 10.34 12.25
CA SER A 245 12.65 11.74 12.66
C SER A 245 11.28 12.06 13.27
N PRO A 246 11.17 13.10 14.12
CA PRO A 246 9.88 13.51 14.69
C PRO A 246 8.81 13.86 13.64
N GLU A 247 9.23 14.39 12.48
CA GLU A 247 8.32 14.76 11.38
C GLU A 247 7.78 13.53 10.63
N ARG A 248 8.43 12.38 10.79
CA ARG A 248 8.12 11.11 10.11
C ARG A 248 7.82 9.99 11.11
N ASP A 249 7.28 10.33 12.27
CA ASP A 249 6.87 9.35 13.29
C ASP A 249 5.56 8.65 12.89
N ASN A 250 5.69 7.44 12.36
CA ASN A 250 4.58 6.58 11.99
C ASN A 250 3.91 5.92 13.20
N ASN A 251 4.49 5.92 14.40
CA ASN A 251 3.82 5.38 15.58
C ASN A 251 2.59 6.22 15.95
N ALA A 252 2.74 7.55 15.94
CA ALA A 252 1.63 8.47 16.15
C ALA A 252 0.53 8.28 15.09
N LEU A 253 0.91 8.14 13.82
CA LEU A 253 -0.04 7.90 12.72
C LEU A 253 -0.75 6.55 12.89
N ALA A 254 -0.04 5.49 13.25
CA ALA A 254 -0.59 4.15 13.45
C ALA A 254 -1.63 4.14 14.57
N ILE A 255 -1.38 4.85 15.69
CA ILE A 255 -2.35 4.99 16.79
C ILE A 255 -3.64 5.65 16.30
N GLU A 256 -3.55 6.73 15.54
CA GLU A 256 -4.73 7.42 15.00
C GLU A 256 -5.48 6.56 13.98
N ILE A 257 -4.77 5.84 13.09
CA ILE A 257 -5.38 4.88 12.16
C ILE A 257 -6.13 3.78 12.91
N LEU A 258 -5.56 3.23 13.99
CA LEU A 258 -6.20 2.20 14.80
C LEU A 258 -7.47 2.72 15.48
N LYS A 259 -7.46 3.95 16.03
CA LYS A 259 -8.66 4.58 16.61
C LYS A 259 -9.77 4.72 15.57
N LEU A 260 -9.44 5.24 14.38
CA LEU A 260 -10.41 5.41 13.30
C LEU A 260 -10.95 4.07 12.77
N ARG A 261 -10.11 3.03 12.71
CA ARG A 261 -10.54 1.67 12.33
C ARG A 261 -11.47 1.03 13.37
N ILE A 262 -11.23 1.27 14.66
CA ILE A 262 -12.14 0.83 15.73
C ILE A 262 -13.49 1.54 15.59
N GLU A 263 -13.49 2.84 15.31
CA GLU A 263 -14.71 3.61 15.07
C GLU A 263 -15.45 3.09 13.83
N GLN A 264 -14.75 2.89 12.71
CA GLN A 264 -15.33 2.29 11.49
C GLN A 264 -16.04 0.96 11.78
N ALA A 265 -15.39 0.06 12.52
CA ALA A 265 -15.97 -1.23 12.87
C ALA A 265 -17.26 -1.07 13.69
N LYS A 266 -17.24 -0.20 14.70
CA LYS A 266 -18.41 0.09 15.55
C LYS A 266 -19.57 0.67 14.76
N MET A 267 -19.31 1.59 13.83
CA MET A 267 -20.35 2.15 12.95
C MET A 267 -21.05 1.06 12.13
N HIS A 268 -20.32 0.02 11.73
CA HIS A 268 -20.88 -1.14 11.04
C HIS A 268 -21.44 -2.24 11.97
N GLY A 269 -21.50 -2.00 13.28
CA GLY A 269 -22.02 -2.96 14.25
C GLY A 269 -21.06 -4.10 14.62
N TYR A 270 -19.77 -3.98 14.29
CA TYR A 270 -18.74 -4.95 14.66
C TYR A 270 -18.04 -4.58 15.97
N ASN A 271 -17.62 -5.59 16.73
CA ASN A 271 -16.92 -5.39 18.01
C ASN A 271 -15.49 -4.87 17.80
N THR A 272 -14.79 -5.41 16.80
CA THR A 272 -13.41 -5.05 16.46
C THR A 272 -13.27 -4.81 14.96
N PHE A 273 -12.22 -4.08 14.57
CA PHE A 273 -11.86 -3.94 13.16
C PHE A 273 -11.50 -5.27 12.51
N ALA A 274 -10.98 -6.24 13.28
CA ALA A 274 -10.71 -7.57 12.76
C ALA A 274 -12.01 -8.25 12.32
N ASP A 275 -13.09 -8.19 13.12
CA ASP A 275 -14.40 -8.74 12.75
C ASP A 275 -14.93 -8.11 11.45
N TYR A 276 -14.83 -6.77 11.34
CA TYR A 276 -15.20 -6.05 10.13
C TYR A 276 -14.35 -6.47 8.92
N GLN A 277 -13.03 -6.56 9.08
CA GLN A 277 -12.11 -6.83 7.99
C GLN A 277 -12.26 -8.25 7.45
N VAL A 278 -12.42 -9.25 8.33
CA VAL A 278 -12.48 -10.66 7.93
C VAL A 278 -13.86 -11.12 7.44
N SER A 279 -14.92 -10.33 7.67
CA SER A 279 -16.28 -10.65 7.16
C SER A 279 -16.32 -10.87 5.64
N ASP A 280 -15.45 -10.17 4.89
CA ASP A 280 -15.30 -10.29 3.43
C ASP A 280 -14.08 -11.15 3.01
N THR A 281 -13.59 -12.00 3.92
CA THR A 281 -12.50 -12.97 3.63
C THR A 281 -13.03 -14.40 3.64
N MET A 282 -12.18 -15.40 3.37
CA MET A 282 -12.59 -16.80 3.39
C MET A 282 -12.78 -17.34 4.82
N GLU A 283 -12.00 -16.83 5.76
CA GLU A 283 -11.95 -17.29 7.15
C GLU A 283 -13.13 -16.78 7.99
N LYS A 284 -13.79 -15.69 7.54
CA LYS A 284 -15.02 -15.08 8.08
C LYS A 284 -14.98 -14.58 9.53
N THR A 285 -14.08 -15.09 10.37
CA THR A 285 -13.99 -14.75 11.79
C THR A 285 -12.52 -14.57 12.21
N PRO A 286 -12.23 -13.67 13.17
CA PRO A 286 -10.86 -13.51 13.68
C PRO A 286 -10.35 -14.79 14.35
N GLN A 287 -11.23 -15.56 14.98
CA GLN A 287 -10.88 -16.82 15.64
C GLN A 287 -10.33 -17.84 14.64
N ALA A 288 -10.98 -18.03 13.49
CA ALA A 288 -10.50 -18.95 12.45
C ALA A 288 -9.12 -18.52 11.91
N VAL A 289 -8.89 -17.21 11.75
CA VAL A 289 -7.58 -16.67 11.37
C VAL A 289 -6.53 -16.98 12.43
N SER A 290 -6.82 -16.70 13.71
CA SER A 290 -5.91 -16.99 14.83
C SER A 290 -5.59 -18.48 14.97
N GLU A 291 -6.57 -19.36 14.79
CA GLU A 291 -6.37 -20.81 14.82
C GLU A 291 -5.45 -21.29 13.68
N LEU A 292 -5.62 -20.73 12.47
CA LEU A 292 -4.72 -21.02 11.36
C LEU A 292 -3.28 -20.56 11.66
N LEU A 293 -3.11 -19.31 12.12
CA LEU A 293 -1.79 -18.76 12.44
C LEU A 293 -1.11 -19.54 13.57
N ASN A 294 -1.84 -19.92 14.62
CA ASN A 294 -1.30 -20.64 15.76
C ASN A 294 -0.88 -22.08 15.42
N ARG A 295 -1.59 -22.76 14.51
CA ARG A 295 -1.18 -24.09 14.01
C ARG A 295 0.17 -24.06 13.32
N VAL A 296 0.51 -22.95 12.66
CA VAL A 296 1.79 -22.80 11.94
C VAL A 296 2.88 -22.21 12.84
N SER A 297 2.53 -21.26 13.72
CA SER A 297 3.52 -20.53 14.52
C SER A 297 4.21 -21.39 15.56
N ALA A 298 3.50 -22.34 16.19
CA ALA A 298 4.09 -23.25 17.18
C ALA A 298 5.21 -24.13 16.59
N PRO A 299 4.98 -24.94 15.54
CA PRO A 299 6.05 -25.74 14.94
C PRO A 299 7.13 -24.88 14.26
N ALA A 300 6.76 -23.74 13.66
CA ALA A 300 7.75 -22.82 13.09
C ALA A 300 8.71 -22.27 14.15
N LYS A 301 8.21 -21.95 15.36
CA LYS A 301 9.02 -21.48 16.48
C LYS A 301 9.99 -22.56 16.99
N GLU A 302 9.55 -23.82 17.02
CA GLU A 302 10.45 -24.94 17.39
C GLU A 302 11.60 -25.11 16.39
N VAL A 303 11.32 -24.98 15.08
CA VAL A 303 12.38 -25.00 14.05
C VAL A 303 13.29 -23.78 14.18
N ALA A 304 12.73 -22.58 14.33
CA ALA A 304 13.51 -21.35 14.46
C ALA A 304 14.45 -21.36 15.69
N ASN A 305 14.01 -21.95 16.81
CA ASN A 305 14.87 -22.12 17.98
C ASN A 305 16.03 -23.08 17.71
N ARG A 306 15.79 -24.20 17.03
CA ARG A 306 16.85 -25.14 16.63
C ARG A 306 17.83 -24.52 15.64
N GLU A 307 17.34 -23.71 14.70
CA GLU A 307 18.18 -22.94 13.79
C GLU A 307 19.05 -21.95 14.57
N ARG A 308 18.47 -21.23 15.54
CA ARG A 308 19.24 -20.32 16.40
C ARG A 308 20.35 -21.05 17.15
N GLU A 309 20.04 -22.17 17.80
CA GLU A 309 21.04 -22.98 18.53
C GLU A 309 22.19 -23.42 17.60
N ALA A 310 21.87 -23.90 16.40
CA ALA A 310 22.88 -24.28 15.41
C ALA A 310 23.75 -23.11 14.95
N LEU A 311 23.15 -21.91 14.78
CA LEU A 311 23.89 -20.69 14.43
C LEU A 311 24.80 -20.22 15.57
N GLU A 312 24.34 -20.30 16.83
CA GLU A 312 25.12 -19.96 18.02
C GLU A 312 26.30 -20.91 18.24
N GLU A 313 26.09 -22.22 18.03
CA GLU A 313 27.16 -23.23 18.04
C GLU A 313 28.20 -22.95 16.94
N TYR A 314 27.75 -22.66 15.71
CA TYR A 314 28.64 -22.35 14.61
C TYR A 314 29.43 -21.06 14.86
N ALA A 315 28.78 -19.98 15.31
CA ALA A 315 29.44 -18.72 15.65
C ALA A 315 30.53 -18.92 16.72
N THR A 316 30.23 -19.71 17.76
CA THR A 316 31.21 -20.06 18.79
C THR A 316 32.41 -20.84 18.22
N SER A 317 32.16 -21.76 17.28
CA SER A 317 33.21 -22.60 16.67
C SER A 317 34.24 -21.82 15.85
N ILE A 318 33.84 -20.67 15.30
CA ILE A 318 34.72 -19.76 14.55
C ILE A 318 35.29 -18.62 15.40
N GLY A 319 35.04 -18.64 16.71
CA GLY A 319 35.54 -17.65 17.67
C GLY A 319 34.75 -16.32 17.70
N ASP A 320 33.51 -16.31 17.22
CA ASP A 320 32.60 -15.15 17.28
C ASP A 320 31.72 -15.21 18.56
N SER A 321 30.77 -14.27 18.69
CA SER A 321 29.81 -14.20 19.80
C SER A 321 28.99 -15.49 19.96
N SER A 322 28.78 -15.91 21.22
CA SER A 322 27.92 -17.05 21.56
C SER A 322 26.41 -16.74 21.45
N THR A 323 26.04 -15.46 21.32
CA THR A 323 24.66 -15.02 21.06
C THR A 323 24.59 -14.43 19.67
N VAL A 324 23.63 -14.89 18.86
CA VAL A 324 23.37 -14.38 17.51
C VAL A 324 22.28 -13.30 17.57
N GLU A 325 22.66 -12.05 17.31
CA GLU A 325 21.71 -10.94 17.24
C GLU A 325 20.96 -10.89 15.88
N ALA A 326 19.89 -10.09 15.81
CA ALA A 326 19.03 -10.02 14.63
C ALA A 326 19.75 -9.59 13.34
N TRP A 327 20.79 -8.75 13.45
CA TRP A 327 21.65 -8.31 12.35
C TRP A 327 22.74 -9.32 11.97
N GLU A 328 22.82 -10.45 12.66
CA GLU A 328 23.83 -11.49 12.47
C GLU A 328 23.24 -12.73 11.81
N TRP A 329 21.94 -12.97 12.01
CA TRP A 329 21.23 -14.16 11.52
C TRP A 329 21.56 -14.54 10.06
N ARG A 330 21.55 -13.57 9.15
CA ARG A 330 21.81 -13.80 7.71
C ARG A 330 23.27 -14.07 7.42
N TYR A 331 24.17 -13.32 8.08
CA TYR A 331 25.61 -13.49 7.94
C TYR A 331 26.06 -14.85 8.44
N THR A 332 25.58 -15.29 9.60
CA THR A 332 25.95 -16.56 10.21
C THR A 332 25.39 -17.76 9.45
N ARG A 333 24.25 -17.61 8.76
CA ARG A 333 23.59 -18.67 7.99
C ARG A 333 24.19 -18.90 6.59
N LYS A 334 24.74 -17.86 5.99
CA LYS A 334 25.32 -17.88 4.64
C LYS A 334 26.47 -18.89 4.56
#